data_AF-A0A327TFD4-F1
#
_entry.id   AF-A0A327TFD4-F1
#
_cell.length_a   1.000
_cell.length_b   1.000
_cell.length_c   1.000
_cell.angle_alpha   90.00
_cell.angle_beta   90.00
_cell.angle_gamma   90.00
#
_symmetry.space_group_name_H-M   'P 1'
#
loop_
_entity.id
_entity.type
_entity.pdbx_description
1 polymer ?
#
loop_
_entity_poly.entity_id
_entity_poly.type
_entity_poly.pdbx_seq_one_letter_code
_entity_poly.pdbx_strand_id
1 'polypeptide(L)'
;MRAEAAGSYPIVTDGARNVQIERNGFDGAWNKGEGGNGYLRGSRVWDFLYACNLGRDLRHFTFRWSASGNVAFRNDLDSDLNLHGGWEYGSLFERNILRVPCEHRSGSCRVDCGGEGGGIEEGRWYPVWWAAGPKAVRWFGSSGPQNVLHDNRMLKQTSRGGVYEPYAPCGTGPGAAFQFGSAEGAPGRLQPLGQGGRAIPDWGGREGLDYAGRGVVPVDVGWRSSLFLRDTDGLGPRDSRTRRVATWNIQGAHAPENNGSRYTNGLPRL
;
A
#
# COMPACT_ATOMS: atom_id res chain seq x y z
N MET A 1 5.47 -9.59 -14.55
CA MET A 1 5.35 -10.96 -13.99
C MET A 1 3.94 -11.16 -13.45
N ARG A 2 3.47 -12.41 -13.32
CA ARG A 2 2.25 -12.75 -12.57
C ARG A 2 2.65 -13.73 -11.47
N ALA A 3 2.29 -13.44 -10.21
CA ALA A 3 2.50 -14.33 -9.07
C ALA A 3 1.15 -14.61 -8.42
N GLU A 4 0.83 -15.89 -8.24
CA GLU A 4 -0.45 -16.35 -7.71
C GLU A 4 -0.22 -17.26 -6.51
N ALA A 5 -1.09 -17.18 -5.52
CA ALA A 5 -1.12 -18.06 -4.34
C ALA A 5 0.25 -18.20 -3.65
N ALA A 6 1.03 -17.11 -3.60
CA ALA A 6 2.34 -17.13 -2.97
C ALA A 6 2.23 -17.55 -1.50
N GLY A 7 3.11 -18.47 -1.07
CA GLY A 7 3.04 -19.09 0.26
C GLY A 7 3.13 -18.06 1.40
N SER A 8 4.07 -17.13 1.31
CA SER A 8 4.24 -16.08 2.34
C SER A 8 4.13 -14.67 1.77
N TYR A 9 4.70 -14.37 0.61
CA TYR A 9 4.64 -13.04 0.00
C TYR A 9 4.75 -13.15 -1.53
N PRO A 10 4.01 -12.35 -2.32
CA PRO A 10 4.23 -12.28 -3.75
C PRO A 10 5.64 -11.76 -4.11
N ILE A 11 6.11 -10.73 -3.40
CA ILE A 11 7.47 -10.20 -3.49
C ILE A 11 7.92 -9.77 -2.09
N VAL A 12 9.13 -10.17 -1.73
CA VAL A 12 9.85 -9.69 -0.55
C VAL A 12 11.03 -8.85 -1.00
N THR A 13 11.10 -7.61 -0.50
CA THR A 13 12.30 -6.79 -0.61
C THR A 13 12.73 -6.35 0.79
N ASP A 14 14.04 -6.41 1.03
CA ASP A 14 14.63 -6.12 2.33
C ASP A 14 16.06 -5.60 2.16
N GLY A 15 16.37 -4.43 2.76
CA GLY A 15 17.73 -3.91 2.81
C GLY A 15 18.32 -3.60 1.43
N ALA A 16 17.55 -2.92 0.57
CA ALA A 16 17.90 -2.72 -0.83
C ALA A 16 17.60 -1.29 -1.31
N ARG A 17 18.28 -0.85 -2.37
CA ARG A 17 18.13 0.50 -2.93
C ARG A 17 17.99 0.48 -4.46
N ASN A 18 17.24 1.43 -5.03
CA ASN A 18 17.10 1.66 -6.49
C ASN A 18 16.53 0.46 -7.27
N VAL A 19 15.44 -0.15 -6.80
CA VAL A 19 14.77 -1.24 -7.51
C VAL A 19 13.40 -0.79 -8.02
N GLN A 20 13.06 -1.24 -9.23
CA GLN A 20 11.77 -1.00 -9.85
C GLN A 20 10.98 -2.31 -9.97
N ILE A 21 9.79 -2.31 -9.40
CA ILE A 21 8.78 -3.36 -9.51
C ILE A 21 7.60 -2.77 -10.29
N GLU A 22 7.60 -3.03 -11.60
CA GLU A 22 6.63 -2.41 -12.51
C GLU A 22 5.82 -3.45 -13.31
N ARG A 23 4.52 -3.18 -13.52
CA ARG A 23 3.64 -3.94 -14.44
C ARG A 23 3.54 -5.43 -14.09
N ASN A 24 3.35 -5.71 -12.80
CA ASN A 24 3.13 -7.07 -12.29
C ASN A 24 1.68 -7.29 -11.84
N GLY A 25 1.26 -8.55 -11.83
CA GLY A 25 0.02 -9.00 -11.20
C GLY A 25 0.34 -9.87 -9.99
N PHE A 26 -0.24 -9.57 -8.84
CA PHE A 26 -0.07 -10.29 -7.59
C PHE A 26 -1.44 -10.68 -7.05
N ASP A 27 -1.63 -11.97 -6.77
CA ASP A 27 -2.94 -12.51 -6.37
C ASP A 27 -2.79 -13.62 -5.32
N GLY A 28 -3.73 -13.69 -4.37
CA GLY A 28 -3.94 -14.86 -3.51
C GLY A 28 -2.96 -15.01 -2.34
N ALA A 29 -2.23 -13.98 -1.97
CA ALA A 29 -1.35 -13.98 -0.78
C ALA A 29 -2.08 -13.49 0.49
N TRP A 30 -3.40 -13.60 0.54
CA TRP A 30 -4.22 -13.03 1.61
C TRP A 30 -3.90 -13.67 2.97
N ASN A 31 -3.51 -12.81 3.92
CA ASN A 31 -3.41 -13.07 5.36
C ASN A 31 -2.81 -14.44 5.79
N LYS A 32 -1.70 -14.84 5.15
CA LYS A 32 -0.99 -16.14 5.30
C LYS A 32 -0.19 -16.32 6.61
N GLY A 33 -0.82 -16.11 7.76
CA GLY A 33 -0.20 -16.39 9.07
C GLY A 33 0.52 -15.19 9.74
N GLU A 34 1.00 -15.42 10.96
CA GLU A 34 1.68 -14.41 11.81
C GLU A 34 2.98 -13.87 11.19
N GLY A 35 3.52 -12.78 11.75
CA GLY A 35 4.82 -12.22 11.33
C GLY A 35 4.78 -11.32 10.08
N GLY A 36 3.59 -11.01 9.57
CA GLY A 36 3.39 -10.04 8.49
C GLY A 36 3.45 -10.63 7.10
N ASN A 37 2.98 -11.86 6.91
CA ASN A 37 2.87 -12.50 5.59
C ASN A 37 1.70 -11.94 4.76
N GLY A 38 1.85 -12.02 3.45
CA GLY A 38 0.86 -11.65 2.45
C GLY A 38 1.09 -10.29 1.81
N TYR A 39 2.27 -9.71 2.02
CA TYR A 39 2.52 -8.31 1.69
C TYR A 39 3.16 -8.21 0.31
N LEU A 40 2.81 -7.18 -0.45
CA LEU A 40 3.75 -6.62 -1.41
C LEU A 40 4.73 -5.76 -0.59
N ARG A 41 5.88 -6.36 -0.22
CA ARG A 41 6.69 -5.86 0.90
C ARG A 41 7.90 -5.04 0.46
N GLY A 42 7.99 -3.82 0.98
CA GLY A 42 9.19 -2.97 1.03
C GLY A 42 9.69 -2.74 2.45
N SER A 43 10.59 -3.59 2.96
CA SER A 43 11.24 -3.42 4.27
C SER A 43 12.61 -2.78 4.10
N ARG A 44 12.96 -1.70 4.81
CA ARG A 44 14.30 -1.08 4.69
C ARG A 44 14.70 -0.89 3.22
N VAL A 45 13.78 -0.31 2.43
CA VAL A 45 13.99 -0.05 1.01
C VAL A 45 14.12 1.44 0.75
N TRP A 46 15.03 1.79 -0.14
CA TRP A 46 15.35 3.18 -0.45
C TRP A 46 15.27 3.46 -1.94
N ASP A 47 14.62 4.56 -2.33
CA ASP A 47 14.50 4.98 -3.73
C ASP A 47 13.90 3.89 -4.65
N PHE A 48 12.93 3.12 -4.14
CA PHE A 48 12.23 2.12 -4.93
C PHE A 48 11.08 2.74 -5.73
N LEU A 49 10.77 2.12 -6.86
CA LEU A 49 9.56 2.40 -7.64
C LEU A 49 8.66 1.16 -7.72
N TYR A 50 7.47 1.24 -7.15
CA TYR A 50 6.38 0.29 -7.36
C TYR A 50 5.36 0.94 -8.30
N ALA A 51 5.37 0.56 -9.57
CA ALA A 51 4.57 1.24 -10.59
C ALA A 51 3.64 0.32 -11.38
N CYS A 52 2.41 0.77 -11.63
CA CYS A 52 1.49 0.10 -12.55
C CYS A 52 1.26 -1.39 -12.24
N ASN A 53 1.31 -1.79 -10.96
CA ASN A 53 1.04 -3.16 -10.54
C ASN A 53 -0.45 -3.36 -10.25
N LEU A 54 -0.92 -4.59 -10.45
CA LEU A 54 -2.23 -5.06 -10.06
C LEU A 54 -2.06 -5.96 -8.82
N GLY A 55 -2.69 -5.60 -7.71
CA GLY A 55 -2.72 -6.41 -6.49
C GLY A 55 -4.14 -6.79 -6.15
N ARG A 56 -4.39 -8.08 -5.98
CA ARG A 56 -5.65 -8.64 -5.49
C ARG A 56 -5.39 -9.60 -4.35
N ASP A 57 -6.29 -9.62 -3.37
CA ASP A 57 -6.23 -10.54 -2.25
C ASP A 57 -4.83 -10.55 -1.57
N LEU A 58 -4.24 -9.36 -1.40
CA LEU A 58 -2.98 -9.16 -0.68
C LEU A 58 -3.29 -8.68 0.73
N ARG A 59 -2.51 -9.06 1.74
CA ARG A 59 -2.73 -8.52 3.10
C ARG A 59 -2.53 -7.01 3.12
N HIS A 60 -1.35 -6.54 2.73
CA HIS A 60 -1.00 -5.11 2.65
C HIS A 60 -0.04 -4.83 1.48
N PHE A 61 -0.11 -3.64 0.89
CA PHE A 61 1.07 -3.03 0.28
C PHE A 61 1.82 -2.28 1.37
N THR A 62 3.14 -2.47 1.51
CA THR A 62 3.85 -1.88 2.66
C THR A 62 5.14 -1.18 2.31
N PHE A 63 5.35 -0.01 2.90
CA PHE A 63 6.67 0.50 3.27
C PHE A 63 6.84 0.41 4.78
N ARG A 64 7.96 -0.16 5.23
CA ARG A 64 8.20 -0.43 6.65
C ARG A 64 9.67 -0.30 7.00
N TRP A 65 9.91 0.01 8.27
CA TRP A 65 11.22 -0.11 8.91
C TRP A 65 12.28 0.71 8.16
N SER A 66 12.23 2.02 8.31
CA SER A 66 13.20 2.97 7.76
C SER A 66 13.22 3.05 6.24
N ALA A 67 12.20 2.52 5.56
CA ALA A 67 12.02 2.68 4.13
C ALA A 67 11.84 4.17 3.79
N SER A 68 12.58 4.71 2.83
CA SER A 68 12.45 6.13 2.47
C SER A 68 12.74 6.47 1.01
N GLY A 69 12.23 7.61 0.54
CA GLY A 69 12.41 8.06 -0.84
C GLY A 69 11.70 7.20 -1.88
N ASN A 70 10.78 6.33 -1.46
CA ASN A 70 10.14 5.37 -2.36
C ASN A 70 8.92 6.00 -3.06
N VAL A 71 8.54 5.43 -4.20
CA VAL A 71 7.38 5.86 -4.97
C VAL A 71 6.47 4.67 -5.24
N ALA A 72 5.20 4.79 -4.86
CA ALA A 72 4.11 3.91 -5.26
C ALA A 72 3.22 4.66 -6.25
N PHE A 73 3.27 4.29 -7.52
CA PHE A 73 2.66 5.06 -8.61
C PHE A 73 1.70 4.23 -9.46
N ARG A 74 0.45 4.68 -9.62
CA ARG A 74 -0.54 4.04 -10.52
C ARG A 74 -0.75 2.53 -10.29
N ASN A 75 -0.60 2.06 -9.06
CA ASN A 75 -0.97 0.69 -8.73
C ASN A 75 -2.50 0.59 -8.58
N ASP A 76 -3.06 -0.56 -8.92
CA ASP A 76 -4.46 -0.91 -8.69
C ASP A 76 -4.52 -2.02 -7.64
N LEU A 77 -5.01 -1.69 -6.45
CA LEU A 77 -4.94 -2.52 -5.25
C LEU A 77 -6.33 -2.64 -4.59
N ASP A 78 -6.63 -3.80 -4.02
CA ASP A 78 -7.73 -3.97 -3.06
C ASP A 78 -7.25 -3.97 -1.59
N SER A 79 -5.95 -3.80 -1.39
CA SER A 79 -5.30 -3.61 -0.10
C SER A 79 -4.97 -2.16 0.20
N ASP A 80 -4.54 -1.90 1.44
CA ASP A 80 -4.14 -0.59 1.95
C ASP A 80 -2.72 -0.20 1.52
N LEU A 81 -2.47 1.11 1.50
CA LEU A 81 -1.12 1.68 1.57
C LEU A 81 -0.70 1.71 3.04
N ASN A 82 0.13 0.76 3.44
CA ASN A 82 0.52 0.56 4.82
C ASN A 82 1.89 1.17 5.10
N LEU A 83 1.90 2.22 5.90
CA LEU A 83 3.09 2.83 6.49
C LEU A 83 3.28 2.19 7.86
N HIS A 84 3.94 1.03 7.87
CA HIS A 84 3.89 0.04 8.95
C HIS A 84 4.52 0.49 10.27
N GLY A 85 5.34 1.53 10.26
CA GLY A 85 6.16 1.95 11.39
C GLY A 85 7.62 1.53 11.27
N GLY A 86 8.43 2.06 12.18
CA GLY A 86 9.88 1.97 12.14
C GLY A 86 10.56 3.10 11.38
N TRP A 87 9.95 4.30 11.37
CA TRP A 87 10.49 5.51 10.77
C TRP A 87 10.59 5.49 9.24
N GLU A 88 9.57 5.02 8.52
CA GLU A 88 9.45 5.26 7.08
C GLU A 88 9.05 6.70 6.77
N TYR A 89 9.74 7.35 5.84
CA TYR A 89 9.61 8.80 5.59
C TYR A 89 9.87 9.15 4.14
N GLY A 90 9.41 10.34 3.71
CA GLY A 90 9.77 10.89 2.41
C GLY A 90 9.32 10.05 1.20
N SER A 91 8.30 9.19 1.35
CA SER A 91 7.79 8.37 0.24
C SER A 91 6.58 9.03 -0.42
N LEU A 92 6.40 8.84 -1.72
CA LEU A 92 5.29 9.35 -2.50
C LEU A 92 4.34 8.22 -2.90
N PHE A 93 3.06 8.38 -2.56
CA PHE A 93 1.98 7.55 -3.04
C PHE A 93 1.11 8.39 -3.97
N GLU A 94 1.14 8.05 -5.25
CA GLU A 94 0.52 8.88 -6.27
C GLU A 94 -0.30 8.07 -7.27
N ARG A 95 -1.51 8.56 -7.56
CA ARG A 95 -2.36 8.02 -8.65
C ARG A 95 -2.71 6.55 -8.53
N ASN A 96 -2.58 5.98 -7.34
CA ASN A 96 -3.00 4.62 -7.08
C ASN A 96 -4.53 4.56 -7.01
N ILE A 97 -5.09 3.43 -7.42
CA ILE A 97 -6.49 3.09 -7.24
C ILE A 97 -6.56 2.07 -6.12
N LEU A 98 -7.27 2.42 -5.05
CA LEU A 98 -7.50 1.53 -3.92
C LEU A 98 -9.00 1.25 -3.80
N ARG A 99 -9.37 -0.03 -3.76
CA ARG A 99 -10.76 -0.48 -3.58
C ARG A 99 -10.81 -1.51 -2.46
N VAL A 100 -10.80 -1.03 -1.22
CA VAL A 100 -10.69 -1.90 -0.05
C VAL A 100 -12.07 -2.45 0.35
N PRO A 101 -12.34 -3.76 0.19
CA PRO A 101 -13.63 -4.35 0.55
C PRO A 101 -13.87 -4.35 2.06
N CYS A 102 -15.12 -4.61 2.49
CA CYS A 102 -15.44 -4.77 3.91
C CYS A 102 -14.71 -5.98 4.50
N GLU A 103 -14.53 -7.02 3.68
CA GLU A 103 -13.89 -8.27 3.98
C GLU A 103 -12.37 -8.12 4.16
N HIS A 104 -11.78 -7.00 3.73
CA HIS A 104 -10.35 -6.71 3.94
C HIS A 104 -10.06 -6.36 5.40
N ARG A 105 -9.99 -7.39 6.25
CA ARG A 105 -9.74 -7.28 7.69
C ARG A 105 -9.23 -8.62 8.22
N SER A 106 -8.51 -8.56 9.33
CA SER A 106 -7.99 -9.72 10.07
C SER A 106 -9.05 -10.84 10.23
N GLY A 107 -10.23 -10.49 10.73
CA GLY A 107 -11.32 -11.42 11.05
C GLY A 107 -12.07 -12.03 9.86
N SER A 108 -11.74 -11.69 8.61
CA SER A 108 -12.36 -12.31 7.43
C SER A 108 -11.56 -13.48 6.87
N CYS A 109 -10.32 -13.65 7.32
CA CYS A 109 -9.53 -14.80 6.92
C CYS A 109 -10.16 -16.08 7.52
N ARG A 110 -10.22 -17.15 6.71
CA ARG A 110 -10.85 -18.43 7.08
C ARG A 110 -9.90 -19.62 7.14
N VAL A 111 -8.72 -19.55 6.50
CA VAL A 111 -7.73 -20.63 6.41
C VAL A 111 -6.33 -20.01 6.45
N ASP A 112 -5.41 -20.60 7.23
CA ASP A 112 -4.01 -20.14 7.41
C ASP A 112 -3.86 -18.69 7.90
N CYS A 113 -4.76 -18.26 8.78
CA CYS A 113 -4.89 -16.86 9.20
C CYS A 113 -3.91 -16.45 10.28
N GLY A 114 -3.24 -15.33 10.08
CA GLY A 114 -2.40 -14.68 11.09
C GLY A 114 -3.11 -13.55 11.81
N GLY A 115 -3.61 -13.79 13.02
CA GLY A 115 -3.91 -12.72 13.98
C GLY A 115 -2.66 -12.35 14.78
N GLU A 116 -2.55 -11.12 15.27
CA GLU A 116 -1.58 -10.84 16.34
C GLU A 116 -2.09 -11.54 17.62
N GLY A 117 -1.59 -12.74 17.94
CA GLY A 117 -1.85 -13.43 19.21
C GLY A 117 -3.22 -14.08 19.35
N GLY A 118 -3.70 -14.83 18.35
CA GLY A 118 -4.92 -15.63 18.45
C GLY A 118 -6.23 -14.84 18.62
N GLY A 119 -6.15 -13.50 18.57
CA GLY A 119 -7.29 -12.60 18.60
C GLY A 119 -7.71 -12.15 17.20
N ILE A 120 -9.01 -12.05 16.98
CA ILE A 120 -9.55 -11.23 15.90
C ILE A 120 -9.29 -9.79 16.32
N GLU A 121 -8.30 -9.12 15.73
CA GLU A 121 -8.16 -7.67 15.94
C GLU A 121 -9.44 -6.99 15.47
N GLU A 122 -10.08 -6.25 16.36
CA GLU A 122 -11.21 -5.40 16.00
C GLU A 122 -10.72 -4.31 15.05
N GLY A 123 -11.30 -4.26 13.84
CA GLY A 123 -10.96 -3.24 12.88
C GLY A 123 -11.41 -3.61 11.47
N ARG A 124 -11.80 -2.61 10.69
CA ARG A 124 -11.92 -2.72 9.23
C ARG A 124 -10.70 -2.01 8.67
N TRP A 125 -9.86 -2.68 7.89
CA TRP A 125 -8.71 -1.98 7.30
C TRP A 125 -9.21 -0.96 6.27
N TYR A 126 -8.60 0.22 6.25
CA TYR A 126 -8.91 1.34 5.37
C TYR A 126 -7.82 1.50 4.32
N PRO A 127 -8.05 2.25 3.22
CA PRO A 127 -7.06 2.45 2.17
C PRO A 127 -5.70 2.99 2.62
N VAL A 128 -5.63 3.63 3.79
CA VAL A 128 -4.39 4.07 4.41
C VAL A 128 -4.28 3.45 5.79
N TRP A 129 -3.08 2.94 6.09
CA TRP A 129 -2.69 2.56 7.44
C TRP A 129 -1.43 3.31 7.84
N TRP A 130 -1.43 3.84 9.06
CA TRP A 130 -0.35 4.68 9.59
C TRP A 130 0.02 4.24 11.01
N ALA A 131 1.30 4.00 11.28
CA ALA A 131 1.76 3.69 12.64
C ALA A 131 1.71 4.93 13.53
N ALA A 132 0.63 5.09 14.29
CA ALA A 132 0.41 6.20 15.21
C ALA A 132 0.43 5.79 16.70
N GLY A 133 0.82 6.77 17.53
CA GLY A 133 0.66 6.71 18.98
C GLY A 133 1.48 5.61 19.67
N PRO A 134 1.20 5.33 20.96
CA PRO A 134 1.90 4.30 21.72
C PRO A 134 1.82 2.90 21.11
N LYS A 135 0.74 2.57 20.39
CA LYS A 135 0.62 1.27 19.72
C LYS A 135 1.73 1.05 18.68
N ALA A 136 2.25 2.13 18.10
CA ALA A 136 3.34 2.09 17.14
C ALA A 136 4.63 1.41 17.64
N VAL A 137 4.84 1.35 18.96
CA VAL A 137 5.99 0.66 19.57
C VAL A 137 6.06 -0.81 19.16
N ARG A 138 4.91 -1.46 18.90
CA ARG A 138 4.86 -2.86 18.42
C ARG A 138 5.49 -3.06 17.05
N TRP A 139 5.58 -1.99 16.25
CA TRP A 139 6.08 -2.03 14.87
C TRP A 139 7.34 -1.19 14.70
N PHE A 140 8.19 -1.16 15.73
CA PHE A 140 9.47 -0.42 15.77
C PHE A 140 9.33 1.11 15.81
N GLY A 141 8.16 1.61 16.25
CA GLY A 141 7.90 3.03 16.42
C GLY A 141 7.03 3.61 15.31
N SER A 142 6.79 4.93 15.39
CA SER A 142 5.88 5.63 14.48
C SER A 142 6.45 5.75 13.06
N SER A 143 5.55 5.94 12.10
CA SER A 143 5.89 6.42 10.76
C SER A 143 6.52 7.81 10.83
N GLY A 144 7.51 8.08 9.97
CA GLY A 144 8.24 9.34 9.92
C GLY A 144 7.55 10.43 9.06
N PRO A 145 8.13 11.63 8.97
CA PRO A 145 7.54 12.75 8.24
C PRO A 145 7.62 12.61 6.71
N GLN A 146 7.06 13.57 5.99
CA GLN A 146 7.20 13.72 4.53
C GLN A 146 6.66 12.55 3.66
N ASN A 147 5.78 11.72 4.20
CA ASN A 147 5.06 10.75 3.37
C ASN A 147 3.90 11.46 2.67
N VAL A 148 3.91 11.48 1.34
CA VAL A 148 2.99 12.29 0.52
C VAL A 148 1.96 11.40 -0.15
N LEU A 149 0.69 11.74 0.01
CA LEU A 149 -0.41 11.17 -0.76
C LEU A 149 -0.92 12.23 -1.74
N HIS A 150 -0.96 11.90 -3.03
CA HIS A 150 -1.41 12.82 -4.08
C HIS A 150 -2.20 12.10 -5.17
N ASP A 151 -3.36 12.66 -5.54
CA ASP A 151 -4.17 12.18 -6.67
C ASP A 151 -4.51 10.67 -6.64
N ASN A 152 -4.59 10.05 -5.46
CA ASN A 152 -5.01 8.65 -5.31
C ASN A 152 -6.53 8.55 -5.31
N ARG A 153 -7.08 7.57 -6.02
CA ARG A 153 -8.50 7.23 -5.96
C ARG A 153 -8.70 6.13 -4.93
N MET A 154 -9.16 6.50 -3.74
CA MET A 154 -9.36 5.56 -2.64
C MET A 154 -10.85 5.35 -2.35
N LEU A 155 -11.26 4.09 -2.32
CA LEU A 155 -12.63 3.67 -2.06
C LEU A 155 -12.64 2.65 -0.91
N LYS A 156 -13.60 2.77 0.00
CA LYS A 156 -13.81 1.83 1.10
C LYS A 156 -15.24 1.32 1.09
N GLN A 157 -15.40 0.02 1.26
CA GLN A 157 -16.68 -0.61 1.59
C GLN A 157 -16.70 -0.93 3.09
N THR A 158 -17.66 -0.37 3.83
CA THR A 158 -17.71 -0.50 5.31
C THR A 158 -18.60 -1.64 5.81
N SER A 159 -19.47 -2.17 4.95
CA SER A 159 -20.37 -3.29 5.21
C SER A 159 -20.28 -4.35 4.11
N ARG A 160 -20.47 -5.62 4.48
CA ARG A 160 -20.41 -6.75 3.55
C ARG A 160 -21.45 -6.59 2.43
N GLY A 161 -21.00 -6.58 1.18
CA GLY A 161 -21.86 -6.35 0.01
C GLY A 161 -22.42 -4.93 -0.11
N GLY A 162 -21.98 -3.98 0.74
CA GLY A 162 -22.38 -2.58 0.66
C GLY A 162 -21.75 -1.84 -0.52
N VAL A 163 -22.07 -0.55 -0.64
CA VAL A 163 -21.46 0.31 -1.67
C VAL A 163 -20.02 0.67 -1.31
N TYR A 164 -19.20 0.93 -2.33
CA TYR A 164 -17.89 1.52 -2.16
C TYR A 164 -18.02 3.04 -2.08
N GLU A 165 -17.61 3.62 -0.96
CA GLU A 165 -17.65 5.06 -0.71
C GLU A 165 -16.26 5.68 -0.89
N PRO A 166 -16.16 6.92 -1.38
CA PRO A 166 -14.90 7.66 -1.39
C PRO A 166 -14.26 7.75 0.00
N TYR A 167 -12.97 7.44 0.08
CA TYR A 167 -12.18 7.59 1.29
C TYR A 167 -11.16 8.71 1.10
N ALA A 168 -11.28 9.76 1.92
CA ALA A 168 -10.47 10.96 1.79
C ALA A 168 -10.33 11.69 3.13
N PRO A 169 -9.61 11.10 4.10
CA PRO A 169 -9.56 11.62 5.47
C PRO A 169 -8.97 13.03 5.54
N CYS A 170 -8.18 13.45 4.55
CA CYS A 170 -7.58 14.79 4.52
C CYS A 170 -8.11 15.65 3.36
N GLY A 171 -9.15 15.19 2.64
CA GLY A 171 -9.77 15.89 1.51
C GLY A 171 -9.52 15.27 0.13
N THR A 172 -10.26 15.75 -0.88
CA THR A 172 -10.26 15.26 -2.28
C THR A 172 -10.03 16.36 -3.33
N GLY A 173 -9.50 17.51 -2.94
CA GLY A 173 -9.33 18.65 -3.85
C GLY A 173 -8.30 18.37 -4.95
N PRO A 174 -8.61 18.59 -6.25
CA PRO A 174 -7.60 18.60 -7.29
C PRO A 174 -6.54 19.66 -6.97
N GLY A 175 -5.27 19.34 -7.21
CA GLY A 175 -4.14 20.22 -6.96
C GLY A 175 -3.65 20.29 -5.52
N ALA A 176 -4.19 19.47 -4.61
CA ALA A 176 -3.63 19.28 -3.27
C ALA A 176 -2.84 17.97 -3.15
N ALA A 177 -1.75 18.01 -2.40
CA ALA A 177 -1.05 16.84 -1.89
C ALA A 177 -1.07 16.87 -0.36
N PHE A 178 -1.14 15.70 0.27
CA PHE A 178 -1.24 15.58 1.73
C PHE A 178 0.03 14.96 2.27
N GLN A 179 0.79 15.75 3.02
CA GLN A 179 2.04 15.32 3.61
C GLN A 179 1.83 14.90 5.07
N PHE A 180 1.92 13.60 5.33
CA PHE A 180 1.68 12.99 6.64
C PHE A 180 2.92 13.07 7.54
N GLY A 181 2.66 12.99 8.85
CA GLY A 181 3.67 13.00 9.92
C GLY A 181 4.46 14.30 10.02
N SER A 182 3.98 15.41 9.47
CA SER A 182 4.82 16.60 9.23
C SER A 182 4.31 17.83 9.95
N ALA A 183 5.25 18.64 10.45
CA ALA A 183 4.92 19.94 11.02
C ALA A 183 4.69 21.01 9.95
N GLU A 184 3.71 21.87 10.19
CA GLU A 184 3.44 23.02 9.32
C GLU A 184 4.65 23.96 9.29
N GLY A 185 5.03 24.43 8.09
CA GLY A 185 6.23 25.26 7.87
C GLY A 185 7.58 24.55 8.08
N ALA A 186 7.59 23.31 8.60
CA ALA A 186 8.80 22.53 8.85
C ALA A 186 8.57 21.06 8.42
N PRO A 187 8.48 20.79 7.11
CA PRO A 187 8.04 19.49 6.60
C PRO A 187 8.89 18.31 7.05
N GLY A 188 10.19 18.49 7.30
CA GLY A 188 11.09 17.45 7.82
C GLY A 188 10.99 17.20 9.33
N ARG A 189 10.24 18.02 10.08
CA ARG A 189 10.03 17.83 11.52
C ARG A 189 8.80 16.95 11.73
N LEU A 190 8.98 15.84 12.46
CA LEU A 190 7.87 14.97 12.83
C LEU A 190 6.83 15.74 13.66
N GLN A 191 5.58 15.70 13.22
CA GLN A 191 4.42 16.05 14.03
C GLN A 191 3.46 14.85 14.04
N PRO A 192 3.23 14.22 15.21
CA PRO A 192 2.28 13.13 15.31
C PRO A 192 0.88 13.55 14.87
N LEU A 193 0.14 12.62 14.26
CA LEU A 193 -1.27 12.84 13.95
C LEU A 193 -2.05 13.10 15.24
N GLY A 194 -2.90 14.12 15.24
CA GLY A 194 -3.55 14.58 16.47
C GLY A 194 -4.99 15.06 16.31
N GLN A 195 -5.71 15.07 17.43
CA GLN A 195 -7.07 15.60 17.58
C GLN A 195 -7.18 16.33 18.91
N GLY A 196 -7.89 17.47 18.95
CA GLY A 196 -8.07 18.25 20.17
C GLY A 196 -6.75 18.65 20.86
N GLY A 197 -5.69 18.92 20.07
CA GLY A 197 -4.37 19.30 20.58
C GLY A 197 -3.53 18.14 21.16
N ARG A 198 -3.97 16.89 21.03
CA ARG A 198 -3.25 15.71 21.51
C ARG A 198 -2.97 14.73 20.38
N ALA A 199 -1.83 14.03 20.44
CA ALA A 199 -1.55 12.93 19.52
C ALA A 199 -2.61 11.82 19.69
N ILE A 200 -3.00 11.18 18.59
CA ILE A 200 -3.89 10.02 18.65
C ILE A 200 -3.17 8.82 19.27
N PRO A 201 -3.86 7.98 20.06
CA PRO A 201 -3.24 6.83 20.72
C PRO A 201 -3.01 5.64 19.78
N ASP A 202 -3.81 5.53 18.72
CA ASP A 202 -3.78 4.49 17.69
C ASP A 202 -4.48 5.03 16.43
N TRP A 203 -4.12 4.50 15.27
CA TRP A 203 -4.83 4.69 14.00
C TRP A 203 -6.19 3.99 13.98
N GLY A 204 -6.27 2.80 14.59
CA GLY A 204 -7.51 2.00 14.65
C GLY A 204 -8.70 2.79 15.19
N GLY A 205 -9.79 2.80 14.43
CA GLY A 205 -11.02 3.54 14.75
C GLY A 205 -10.97 5.05 14.51
N ARG A 206 -9.89 5.56 13.89
CA ARG A 206 -9.67 6.99 13.60
C ARG A 206 -9.26 7.23 12.15
N GLU A 207 -9.47 6.25 11.29
CA GLU A 207 -9.01 6.24 9.91
C GLU A 207 -9.73 7.30 9.06
N GLY A 208 -10.94 7.70 9.45
CA GLY A 208 -11.75 8.71 8.74
C GLY A 208 -11.67 10.12 9.31
N LEU A 209 -10.82 10.38 10.32
CA LEU A 209 -10.70 11.71 10.91
C LEU A 209 -9.86 12.65 10.04
N ASP A 210 -10.15 13.95 10.12
CA ASP A 210 -9.37 14.99 9.45
C ASP A 210 -8.19 15.44 10.31
N TYR A 211 -6.99 15.30 9.74
CA TYR A 211 -5.71 15.62 10.35
C TYR A 211 -5.02 16.83 9.72
N ALA A 212 -5.68 17.58 8.83
CA ALA A 212 -5.14 18.80 8.26
C ALA A 212 -4.69 19.79 9.37
N GLY A 213 -3.45 20.26 9.29
CA GLY A 213 -2.79 21.09 10.30
C GLY A 213 -2.44 20.35 11.62
N ARG A 214 -2.77 19.06 11.71
CA ARG A 214 -2.63 18.22 12.92
C ARG A 214 -1.77 17.00 12.63
N GLY A 215 -0.60 17.24 12.02
CA GLY A 215 0.32 16.20 11.55
C GLY A 215 0.13 15.82 10.09
N VAL A 216 -0.90 16.33 9.41
CA VAL A 216 -0.98 16.32 7.94
C VAL A 216 -0.93 17.75 7.43
N VAL A 217 0.02 18.03 6.55
CA VAL A 217 0.15 19.33 5.90
C VAL A 217 -0.44 19.23 4.48
N PRO A 218 -1.54 19.92 4.18
CA PRO A 218 -1.98 20.09 2.81
C PRO A 218 -0.99 21.01 2.08
N VAL A 219 -0.54 20.59 0.91
CA VAL A 219 0.38 21.32 0.05
C VAL A 219 -0.34 21.59 -1.27
N ASP A 220 -0.45 22.87 -1.64
CA ASP A 220 -0.88 23.25 -2.97
C ASP A 220 0.24 22.91 -3.97
N VAL A 221 -0.08 22.00 -4.88
CA VAL A 221 0.82 21.58 -5.95
C VAL A 221 0.32 22.03 -7.33
N GLY A 222 -0.71 22.88 -7.36
CA GLY A 222 -1.33 23.41 -8.56
C GLY A 222 -1.91 22.33 -9.46
N TRP A 223 -2.07 22.65 -10.75
CA TRP A 223 -2.60 21.72 -11.75
C TRP A 223 -1.57 20.72 -12.27
N ARG A 224 -0.54 20.41 -11.47
CA ARG A 224 0.43 19.39 -11.85
C ARG A 224 -0.30 18.08 -12.00
N SER A 225 -0.17 17.50 -13.18
CA SER A 225 -0.65 16.16 -13.43
C SER A 225 0.14 15.15 -12.59
N SER A 226 1.43 15.37 -12.33
CA SER A 226 2.18 14.48 -11.45
C SER A 226 3.26 15.20 -10.64
N LEU A 227 3.50 14.70 -9.42
CA LEU A 227 4.65 15.03 -8.58
C LEU A 227 5.86 14.16 -8.89
N PHE A 228 5.64 12.91 -9.34
CA PHE A 228 6.72 12.02 -9.75
C PHE A 228 7.22 12.30 -11.17
N LEU A 229 6.29 12.35 -12.14
CA LEU A 229 6.63 12.51 -13.55
C LEU A 229 6.66 14.00 -13.93
N ARG A 230 7.75 14.44 -14.57
CA ARG A 230 7.87 15.81 -15.10
C ARG A 230 7.05 16.02 -16.38
N ASP A 231 6.90 14.97 -17.20
CA ASP A 231 6.12 14.98 -18.45
C ASP A 231 5.11 13.82 -18.45
N THR A 232 3.81 14.12 -18.44
CA THR A 232 2.74 13.11 -18.43
C THR A 232 2.22 12.70 -19.80
N ASP A 233 2.63 13.38 -20.86
CA ASP A 233 2.02 13.27 -22.19
C ASP A 233 2.53 12.08 -23.04
N GLY A 234 3.50 11.32 -22.53
CA GLY A 234 4.17 10.23 -23.27
C GLY A 234 4.00 8.81 -22.73
N LEU A 235 3.35 8.61 -21.57
CA LEU A 235 3.18 7.29 -20.95
C LEU A 235 1.76 6.73 -21.10
N GLY A 236 1.22 6.84 -22.32
CA GLY A 236 0.14 5.95 -22.74
C GLY A 236 0.57 4.47 -22.59
N PRO A 237 -0.38 3.52 -22.53
CA PRO A 237 -0.04 2.10 -22.44
C PRO A 237 0.87 1.72 -23.61
N ARG A 238 2.18 1.51 -23.34
CA ARG A 238 3.13 1.00 -24.35
C ARG A 238 2.54 -0.26 -24.98
N ASP A 239 2.52 -0.28 -26.32
CA ASP A 239 1.91 -1.29 -27.17
C ASP A 239 2.15 -2.72 -26.64
N SER A 240 1.05 -3.43 -26.42
CA SER A 240 1.01 -4.80 -25.89
C SER A 240 1.59 -5.86 -26.85
N ARG A 241 1.96 -5.46 -28.08
CA ARG A 241 2.44 -6.36 -29.15
C ARG A 241 3.88 -6.86 -29.00
N THR A 242 4.67 -6.36 -28.04
CA THR A 242 6.04 -6.83 -27.79
C THR A 242 6.21 -7.35 -26.36
N ARG A 243 5.38 -8.31 -25.94
CA ARG A 243 5.42 -8.89 -24.58
C ARG A 243 6.04 -10.29 -24.61
N ARG A 244 7.25 -10.44 -24.05
CA ARG A 244 7.69 -11.75 -23.51
C ARG A 244 7.17 -11.84 -22.08
N VAL A 245 6.12 -12.62 -21.87
CA VAL A 245 5.62 -12.97 -20.53
C VAL A 245 6.48 -14.13 -20.03
N ALA A 246 7.34 -13.88 -19.06
CA ALA A 246 7.96 -14.95 -18.28
C ALA A 246 7.00 -15.30 -17.13
N THR A 247 6.37 -16.47 -17.22
CA THR A 247 5.65 -17.08 -16.10
C THR A 247 6.67 -17.87 -15.29
N TRP A 248 6.97 -17.40 -14.07
CA TRP A 248 7.79 -18.16 -13.13
C TRP A 248 6.86 -18.98 -12.24
N ASN A 249 6.70 -20.27 -12.56
CA ASN A 249 6.14 -21.21 -11.62
C ASN A 249 7.24 -21.54 -10.61
N ILE A 250 7.10 -21.11 -9.35
CA ILE A 250 7.96 -21.58 -8.28
C ILE A 250 7.50 -23.01 -7.95
N GLN A 251 8.06 -23.99 -8.67
CA GLN A 251 8.00 -25.37 -8.24
C GLN A 251 9.02 -25.56 -7.13
N GLY A 252 8.56 -25.97 -5.94
CA GLY A 252 9.46 -26.41 -4.87
C GLY A 252 10.33 -27.57 -5.35
N ALA A 253 11.49 -27.76 -4.72
CA ALA A 253 12.59 -28.66 -5.14
C ALA A 253 12.22 -30.16 -5.31
N HIS A 254 10.95 -30.55 -5.17
CA HIS A 254 10.46 -31.92 -5.28
C HIS A 254 9.20 -32.09 -6.15
N ALA A 255 8.84 -31.12 -6.99
CA ALA A 255 7.72 -31.32 -7.93
C ALA A 255 8.18 -32.17 -9.14
N PRO A 256 7.52 -33.30 -9.46
CA PRO A 256 7.85 -34.08 -10.64
C PRO A 256 7.58 -33.28 -11.92
N GLU A 257 8.49 -33.38 -12.89
CA GLU A 257 8.64 -32.53 -14.09
C GLU A 257 7.43 -32.53 -15.07
N ASN A 258 6.38 -33.33 -14.83
CA ASN A 258 5.33 -33.62 -15.82
C ASN A 258 3.95 -32.98 -15.57
N ASN A 259 3.83 -31.90 -14.80
CA ASN A 259 2.58 -31.14 -14.74
C ASN A 259 2.60 -29.92 -15.67
N GLY A 260 2.38 -30.20 -16.97
CA GLY A 260 2.08 -29.19 -17.97
C GLY A 260 0.88 -28.31 -17.56
N SER A 261 1.07 -26.99 -17.68
CA SER A 261 0.09 -25.95 -17.43
C SER A 261 -1.26 -26.22 -18.13
N ARG A 262 -2.33 -26.45 -17.35
CA ARG A 262 -3.71 -26.59 -17.84
C ARG A 262 -4.49 -25.28 -18.03
N TYR A 263 -3.85 -24.11 -17.87
CA TYR A 263 -4.57 -22.84 -17.96
C TYR A 263 -3.90 -21.88 -18.94
N THR A 264 -4.12 -22.10 -20.24
CA THR A 264 -4.04 -21.03 -21.24
C THR A 264 -5.35 -20.25 -21.19
N ASN A 265 -5.43 -19.21 -20.36
CA ASN A 265 -6.49 -18.22 -20.50
C ASN A 265 -5.87 -16.83 -20.66
N GLY A 266 -6.13 -16.28 -21.85
CA GLY A 266 -5.68 -14.96 -22.28
C GLY A 266 -6.11 -13.87 -21.32
N LEU A 267 -5.18 -12.96 -21.04
CA LEU A 267 -5.50 -11.70 -20.39
C LEU A 267 -6.51 -10.92 -21.26
N PRO A 268 -7.52 -10.25 -20.67
CA PRO A 268 -8.31 -9.27 -21.40
C PRO A 268 -7.39 -8.20 -21.98
N ARG A 269 -7.61 -7.86 -23.25
CA ARG A 269 -6.93 -6.74 -23.90
C ARG A 269 -7.46 -5.44 -23.27
N LEU A 270 -6.55 -4.63 -22.73
CA LEU A 270 -6.76 -3.20 -22.47
C LEU A 270 -6.63 -2.43 -23.78
#